data_AF-A0A2U3EWV7-F1
#
_entry.id   AF-A0A2U3EWV7-F1
#
_cell.length_a   1.000
_cell.length_b   1.000
_cell.length_c   1.000
_cell.angle_alpha   90.00
_cell.angle_beta   90.00
_cell.angle_gamma   90.00
#
_symmetry.space_group_name_H-M   'P 1'
#
loop_
_entity.id
_entity.type
_entity.pdbx_description
1 polymer ?
#
loop_
_entity_poly.entity_id
_entity_poly.type
_entity_poly.pdbx_seq_one_letter_code
_entity_poly.pdbx_strand_id
1 'polypeptide(L)'
;MTKQPEDWLDDVPGDDIEDEDDEIIWVSKSEIKRDAEELKQLGAEMVELGKNALDKIPLDQDLRDAIELAQKIKKEGRRRQLQLI
;
A
#
# COMPACT_ATOMS: atom_id res chain seq x y z
N MET A 1 -27.63 -27.92 -8.45
CA MET A 1 -27.38 -26.86 -9.44
C MET A 1 -27.99 -25.58 -8.90
N THR A 2 -27.24 -24.82 -8.12
CA THR A 2 -27.67 -23.51 -7.62
C THR A 2 -27.52 -22.53 -8.78
N LYS A 3 -28.64 -22.18 -9.41
CA LYS A 3 -28.68 -21.11 -10.41
C LYS A 3 -28.29 -19.82 -9.70
N GLN A 4 -27.14 -19.29 -10.06
CA GLN A 4 -26.75 -17.95 -9.64
C GLN A 4 -27.77 -16.96 -10.23
N PRO A 5 -28.26 -15.99 -9.46
CA PRO A 5 -29.22 -15.00 -9.95
C PRO A 5 -28.56 -14.14 -11.05
N GLU A 6 -29.23 -14.00 -12.19
CA GLU A 6 -28.75 -13.25 -13.36
C GLU A 6 -28.73 -11.72 -13.15
N ASP A 7 -29.29 -11.22 -12.04
CA ASP A 7 -29.35 -9.81 -11.64
C ASP A 7 -27.98 -9.17 -11.31
N TRP A 8 -26.89 -9.94 -11.28
CA TRP A 8 -25.55 -9.41 -11.02
C TRP A 8 -24.82 -8.95 -12.30
N LEU A 9 -25.46 -9.10 -13.47
CA LEU A 9 -24.86 -8.75 -14.75
C LEU A 9 -25.27 -7.35 -15.26
N ASP A 10 -26.23 -6.69 -14.60
CA ASP A 10 -26.87 -5.45 -15.10
C ASP A 10 -26.36 -4.16 -14.43
N ASP A 11 -25.47 -4.28 -13.44
CA ASP A 11 -24.90 -3.12 -12.71
C ASP A 11 -23.39 -3.02 -12.93
N VAL A 12 -22.94 -3.37 -14.14
CA VAL A 12 -21.66 -2.87 -14.65
C VAL A 12 -21.96 -1.44 -15.11
N PRO A 13 -21.43 -0.41 -14.42
CA PRO A 13 -21.60 0.96 -14.88
C PRO A 13 -21.16 1.02 -16.32
N GLY A 14 -22.06 1.55 -17.16
CA GLY A 14 -21.87 1.63 -18.59
C GLY A 14 -20.49 2.14 -18.97
N ASP A 15 -20.02 1.59 -20.06
CA ASP A 15 -18.80 1.85 -20.82
C ASP A 15 -18.77 3.31 -21.37
N ASP A 16 -19.09 4.28 -20.52
CA ASP A 16 -19.01 5.73 -20.76
C ASP A 16 -17.77 6.30 -20.04
N ILE A 17 -16.63 5.62 -20.17
CA ILE A 17 -15.33 6.28 -19.99
C ILE A 17 -14.98 6.90 -21.34
N GLU A 18 -15.71 7.95 -21.70
CA GLU A 18 -15.26 8.91 -22.71
C GLU A 18 -14.16 9.77 -22.08
N ASP A 19 -12.95 9.21 -21.94
CA ASP A 19 -11.73 9.98 -21.77
C ASP A 19 -10.59 9.18 -22.44
N GLU A 20 -10.28 9.57 -23.68
CA GLU A 20 -9.03 9.22 -24.38
C GLU A 20 -7.85 9.61 -23.48
N ASP A 21 -7.27 8.65 -22.74
CA ASP A 21 -5.85 8.55 -22.33
C ASP A 21 -5.61 7.66 -21.08
N ASP A 22 -6.65 7.17 -20.39
CA ASP A 22 -6.48 6.27 -19.23
C ASP A 22 -6.66 4.79 -19.63
N GLU A 23 -5.59 4.16 -20.16
CA GLU A 23 -5.52 2.70 -20.20
C GLU A 23 -5.72 2.15 -18.77
N ILE A 24 -6.85 1.47 -18.53
CA ILE A 24 -7.10 0.80 -17.25
C ILE A 24 -6.06 -0.32 -17.10
N ILE A 25 -4.98 -0.04 -16.36
CA ILE A 25 -3.95 -1.03 -16.03
C ILE A 25 -4.61 -2.09 -15.13
N TRP A 26 -4.99 -3.22 -15.73
CA TRP A 26 -5.54 -4.35 -14.98
C TRP A 26 -4.44 -5.06 -14.18
N VAL A 27 -4.27 -4.67 -12.92
CA VAL A 27 -3.36 -5.32 -11.98
C VAL A 27 -3.96 -6.59 -11.40
N SER A 28 -3.21 -7.69 -11.39
CA SER A 28 -3.68 -8.95 -10.81
C SER A 28 -3.70 -8.90 -9.28
N LYS A 29 -4.58 -9.67 -8.62
CA LYS A 29 -4.58 -9.81 -7.14
C LYS A 29 -3.23 -10.28 -6.57
N SER A 30 -2.46 -11.05 -7.34
CA SER A 30 -1.10 -11.50 -6.97
C SER A 30 -0.06 -10.41 -7.11
N GLU A 31 -0.27 -9.44 -7.99
CA GLU A 31 0.62 -8.30 -8.20
C GLU A 31 0.49 -7.31 -7.05
N ILE A 32 -0.74 -6.88 -6.75
CA ILE A 32 -1.03 -6.01 -5.60
C ILE A 32 -0.43 -6.57 -4.29
N LYS A 33 -0.45 -7.89 -4.11
CA LYS A 33 0.15 -8.55 -2.94
C LYS A 33 1.67 -8.50 -2.92
N ARG A 34 2.32 -8.62 -4.08
CA ARG A 34 3.79 -8.52 -4.19
C ARG A 34 4.21 -7.08 -3.93
N ASP A 35 3.56 -6.13 -4.58
CA ASP A 35 3.83 -4.70 -4.42
C ASP A 35 3.65 -4.26 -2.95
N ALA A 36 2.57 -4.71 -2.30
CA ALA A 36 2.34 -4.42 -0.89
C ALA A 36 3.41 -5.03 0.04
N GLU A 37 4.01 -6.15 -0.32
CA GLU A 37 5.10 -6.75 0.45
C GLU A 37 6.42 -6.00 0.24
N GLU A 38 6.70 -5.59 -1.00
CA GLU A 38 7.85 -4.75 -1.34
C GLU A 38 7.81 -3.40 -0.60
N LEU A 39 6.64 -2.76 -0.54
CA LEU A 39 6.44 -1.52 0.23
C LEU A 39 6.71 -1.71 1.72
N LYS A 40 6.22 -2.81 2.33
CA LYS A 40 6.50 -3.11 3.74
C LYS A 40 7.98 -3.36 4.00
N GLN A 41 8.65 -4.04 3.07
CA GLN A 41 10.08 -4.29 3.19
C GLN A 41 10.87 -2.98 3.12
N LEU A 42 10.52 -2.09 2.19
CA LEU A 42 11.09 -0.74 2.12
C LEU A 42 10.88 0.03 3.43
N GLY A 43 9.66 0.03 3.99
CA GLY A 43 9.37 0.67 5.28
C GLY A 43 10.22 0.09 6.42
N ALA A 44 10.45 -1.22 6.43
CA ALA A 44 11.34 -1.86 7.41
C ALA A 44 12.80 -1.42 7.25
N GLU A 45 13.30 -1.35 6.02
CA GLU A 45 14.65 -0.85 5.73
C GLU A 45 14.81 0.61 6.16
N MET A 46 13.81 1.45 5.90
CA MET A 46 13.82 2.86 6.33
C MET A 46 13.88 3.01 7.85
N VAL A 47 13.19 2.14 8.60
CA VAL A 47 13.26 2.15 10.08
C VAL A 47 14.65 1.78 10.58
N GLU A 48 15.43 1.00 9.83
CA GLU A 48 16.81 0.63 10.17
C GLU A 48 17.83 1.71 9.78
N LEU A 49 17.45 2.67 8.94
CA LEU A 49 18.31 3.81 8.59
C LEU A 49 18.57 4.73 9.79
N GLY A 50 19.77 5.27 9.84
CA GLY A 50 20.14 6.32 10.80
C GLY A 50 19.58 7.69 10.43
N LYS A 51 19.48 8.60 11.41
CA LYS A 51 18.94 9.96 11.22
C LYS A 51 19.56 10.73 10.04
N ASN A 52 20.89 10.67 9.91
CA ASN A 52 21.61 11.35 8.83
C ASN A 52 21.26 10.83 7.42
N ALA A 53 20.79 9.59 7.29
CA ALA A 53 20.34 9.04 6.03
C ALA A 53 18.89 9.46 5.76
N LEU A 54 18.03 9.39 6.78
CA LEU A 54 16.63 9.83 6.69
C LEU A 54 16.50 11.32 6.37
N ASP A 55 17.38 12.18 6.93
CA ASP A 55 17.38 13.63 6.65
C ASP A 55 17.67 13.99 5.18
N LYS A 56 18.27 13.06 4.42
CA LYS A 56 18.56 13.25 2.98
C LYS A 56 17.39 12.83 2.10
N ILE A 57 16.40 12.13 2.67
CA ILE A 57 15.23 11.65 1.95
C ILE A 57 14.10 12.67 2.20
N PRO A 58 13.44 13.19 1.15
CA PRO A 58 12.29 14.07 1.32
C PRO A 58 11.09 13.24 1.78
N LEU A 59 10.97 13.06 3.09
CA LEU A 59 9.85 12.38 3.74
C LEU A 59 8.80 13.40 4.17
N ASP A 60 7.54 13.02 4.04
CA ASP A 60 6.46 13.74 4.69
C ASP A 60 6.57 13.63 6.23
N GLN A 61 5.92 14.56 6.93
CA GLN A 61 6.03 14.65 8.38
C GLN A 61 5.43 13.42 9.07
N ASP A 62 4.31 12.91 8.56
CA ASP A 62 3.58 11.78 9.18
C ASP A 62 4.40 10.49 9.06
N LEU A 63 4.99 10.23 7.90
CA LEU A 63 5.88 9.09 7.65
C LEU A 63 7.14 9.19 8.49
N ARG A 64 7.71 10.39 8.61
CA ARG A 64 8.88 10.60 9.47
C ARG A 64 8.57 10.31 10.94
N ASP A 65 7.43 10.78 11.43
CA ASP A 65 6.98 10.53 12.80
C ASP A 65 6.68 9.05 13.03
N ALA A 66 6.09 8.37 12.05
CA ALA A 66 5.83 6.92 12.10
C ALA A 66 7.13 6.11 12.18
N ILE A 67 8.14 6.46 11.38
CA ILE A 67 9.48 5.84 11.40
C ILE A 67 10.15 6.05 12.75
N GLU A 68 10.15 7.28 13.26
CA GLU A 68 10.71 7.57 14.59
C GLU A 68 10.00 6.80 15.71
N LEU A 69 8.68 6.67 15.61
CA LEU A 69 7.87 5.91 16.56
C LEU A 69 8.25 4.42 16.50
N ALA A 70 8.42 3.85 15.31
CA ALA A 70 8.88 2.47 15.13
C ALA A 70 10.28 2.23 15.72
N GLN A 71 11.18 3.21 15.62
CA GLN A 71 12.52 3.14 16.23
C GLN A 71 12.48 3.19 17.77
N LYS A 72 11.49 3.87 18.37
CA LYS A 72 11.33 4.00 19.83
C LYS A 72 10.68 2.77 20.46
N ILE A 73 9.71 2.14 19.78
CA ILE A 73 8.94 1.01 20.30
C ILE A 73 9.74 -0.31 20.24
N LYS A 74 9.46 -1.24 21.17
CA LYS A 74 10.10 -2.56 21.24
C LYS A 74 9.10 -3.70 21.02
N LYS A 75 9.63 -4.88 20.62
CA LYS A 75 8.89 -6.14 20.51
C LYS A 75 7.64 -6.02 19.60
N GLU A 76 6.48 -6.35 20.14
CA GLU A 76 5.23 -6.51 19.40
C GLU A 76 4.68 -5.18 18.88
N GLY A 77 4.83 -4.10 19.65
CA GLY A 77 4.45 -2.76 19.19
C GLY A 77 5.27 -2.29 17.98
N ARG A 78 6.55 -2.67 17.88
CA ARG A 78 7.38 -2.38 16.68
C ARG A 78 6.82 -3.14 15.48
N ARG A 79 6.45 -4.41 15.67
CA ARG A 79 5.88 -5.24 14.60
C ARG A 79 4.56 -4.67 14.07
N ARG A 80 3.70 -4.12 14.95
CA ARG A 80 2.46 -3.45 14.53
C ARG A 80 2.74 -2.13 13.84
N GLN A 81 3.66 -1.32 14.37
CA GLN A 81 3.99 -0.03 13.76
C GLN A 81 4.58 -0.18 12.35
N LEU A 82 5.40 -1.22 12.11
CA LEU A 82 5.92 -1.54 10.78
C LEU A 82 4.83 -1.91 9.75
N GLN A 83 3.60 -2.23 10.18
CA GLN A 83 2.48 -2.46 9.26
C GLN A 83 1.75 -1.16 8.88
N LEU A 84 2.03 -0.06 9.58
CA LEU A 84 1.42 1.25 9.38
C LEU A 84 2.35 2.23 8.63
N ILE A 85 3.57 1.79 8.35
CA ILE A 85 4.61 2.50 7.57
C ILE A 85 4.60 1.86 6.19
#